data_AF-A0A2R5FYL8-F1
#
_entry.id   AF-A0A2R5FYL8-F1
#
_cell.length_a   1.000
_cell.length_b   1.000
_cell.length_c   1.000
_cell.angle_alpha   90.00
_cell.angle_beta   90.00
_cell.angle_gamma   90.00
#
_symmetry.space_group_name_H-M   'P 1'
#
loop_
_entity.id
_entity.type
_entity.pdbx_description
1 polymer ?
#
loop_
_entity_poly.entity_id
_entity_poly.type
_entity_poly.pdbx_seq_one_letter_code
_entity_poly.pdbx_strand_id
1 'polypeptide(L)'
;MLPDELIASITHDDDLTQPWVVLVQGKEKFRANTYARCHRFIQWHHQDSTLNEPTQVETPPTTENLIMAHIFNECQNYGFEILDDGIYNNNGVKLGQVGCTDGDWWVKRRYSVQQQYSNSVYDAVRSLSMVDVSCDSKSIFDEYILDQPLEQLTGDKLQRLLERAELVTA
;
A
#
# COMPACT_ATOMS: atom_id res chain seq x y z
N MET A 1 -5.90 -44.18 19.36
CA MET A 1 -4.81 -43.57 20.14
C MET A 1 -3.90 -42.91 19.12
N LEU A 2 -4.10 -41.62 18.86
CA LEU A 2 -3.20 -40.87 17.97
C LEU A 2 -1.87 -40.71 18.71
N PRO A 3 -0.72 -40.88 18.04
CA PRO A 3 0.57 -40.65 18.68
C PRO A 3 0.63 -39.19 19.14
N ASP A 4 1.08 -38.95 20.38
CA ASP A 4 1.37 -37.61 20.88
C ASP A 4 2.28 -36.90 19.87
N GLU A 5 1.74 -35.91 19.18
CA GLU A 5 2.48 -35.16 18.17
C GLU A 5 3.56 -34.36 18.90
N LEU A 6 4.82 -34.69 18.65
CA LEU A 6 5.94 -34.07 19.33
C LEU A 6 6.14 -32.65 18.77
N ILE A 7 5.56 -31.66 19.45
CA ILE A 7 5.55 -30.26 19.00
C ILE A 7 6.95 -29.61 19.17
N ALA A 8 7.69 -29.97 20.22
CA ALA A 8 9.03 -29.45 20.50
C ALA A 8 9.95 -30.47 21.18
N SER A 9 11.24 -30.42 20.89
CA SER A 9 12.29 -31.18 21.57
C SER A 9 13.41 -30.26 22.06
N ILE A 10 14.17 -30.73 23.05
CA ILE A 10 15.38 -30.05 23.53
C ILE A 10 16.57 -30.96 23.24
N THR A 11 17.59 -30.43 22.56
CA THR A 11 18.85 -31.11 22.27
C THR A 11 20.02 -30.41 22.94
N HIS A 12 21.13 -31.14 23.08
CA HIS A 12 22.38 -30.65 23.67
C HIS A 12 23.48 -30.68 22.61
N ASP A 13 24.23 -29.60 22.52
CA ASP A 13 25.31 -29.36 21.56
C ASP A 13 26.57 -28.99 22.35
N ASP A 14 27.50 -29.94 22.48
CA ASP A 14 28.62 -29.87 23.42
C ASP A 14 29.68 -28.81 23.09
N ASP A 15 29.66 -28.25 21.88
CA ASP A 15 30.72 -27.37 21.36
C ASP A 15 30.44 -25.86 21.57
N LEU A 16 29.37 -25.51 22.27
CA LEU A 16 28.89 -24.13 22.40
C LEU A 16 28.71 -23.66 23.84
N THR A 17 28.92 -22.36 24.07
CA THR A 17 28.67 -21.68 25.37
C THR A 17 27.20 -21.66 25.77
N GLN A 18 26.30 -21.92 24.82
CA GLN A 18 24.87 -22.12 25.03
C GLN A 18 24.48 -23.47 24.40
N PRO A 19 24.72 -24.60 25.10
CA PRO A 19 24.64 -25.91 24.49
C PRO A 19 23.20 -26.44 24.35
N TRP A 20 22.22 -25.86 25.04
CA TRP A 20 20.84 -26.36 25.03
C TRP A 20 20.02 -25.68 23.93
N VAL A 21 19.40 -26.47 23.06
CA VAL A 21 18.66 -25.99 21.88
C VAL A 21 17.23 -26.49 21.92
N VAL A 22 16.26 -25.61 21.69
CA VAL A 22 14.85 -25.94 21.46
C VAL A 22 14.63 -26.08 19.97
N LEU A 23 14.17 -27.25 19.54
CA LEU A 23 13.73 -27.54 18.19
C LEU A 23 12.20 -27.62 18.18
N VAL A 24 11.54 -26.83 17.34
CA VAL A 24 10.08 -26.93 17.09
C VAL A 24 9.92 -27.41 15.66
N GLN A 25 9.21 -28.53 15.46
CA GLN A 25 9.07 -29.18 14.14
C GLN A 25 10.43 -29.40 13.42
N GLY A 26 11.49 -29.70 14.18
CA GLY A 26 12.84 -29.93 13.64
C GLY A 26 13.64 -28.68 13.29
N LYS A 27 13.14 -27.46 13.56
CA LYS A 27 13.87 -26.20 13.37
C LYS A 27 14.30 -25.59 14.70
N GLU A 28 15.53 -25.09 14.77
CA GLU A 28 16.03 -24.38 15.95
C GLU A 28 15.23 -23.09 16.17
N LYS A 29 14.62 -22.97 17.34
CA LYS A 29 13.83 -21.80 17.75
C LYS A 29 14.48 -21.00 18.86
N PHE A 30 15.22 -21.66 19.74
CA PHE A 30 15.80 -21.00 20.89
C PHE A 30 17.00 -21.77 21.41
N ARG A 31 17.99 -21.05 21.94
CA ARG A 31 19.21 -21.64 22.50
C ARG A 31 19.53 -21.00 23.84
N ALA A 32 20.02 -21.79 24.79
CA ALA A 32 20.38 -21.33 26.12
C ALA A 32 21.54 -22.12 26.73
N ASN A 33 22.11 -21.54 27.80
CA ASN A 33 23.17 -22.17 28.58
C ASN A 33 22.68 -23.27 29.55
N THR A 34 21.37 -23.42 29.73
CA THR A 34 20.79 -24.39 30.68
C THR A 34 19.49 -24.98 30.15
N TYR A 35 19.30 -26.29 30.38
CA TYR A 35 18.08 -27.02 30.03
C TYR A 35 16.81 -26.34 30.57
N ALA A 36 16.86 -25.85 31.81
CA ALA A 36 15.72 -25.23 32.47
C ALA A 36 15.20 -23.99 31.71
N ARG A 37 16.07 -23.23 31.05
CA ARG A 37 15.66 -22.06 30.25
C ARG A 37 14.95 -22.48 28.97
N CYS A 38 15.44 -23.51 28.29
CA CYS A 38 14.79 -24.12 27.13
C CYS A 38 13.42 -24.71 27.50
N HIS A 39 13.33 -25.44 28.61
CA HIS A 39 12.06 -25.99 29.10
C HIS A 39 11.05 -24.89 29.44
N ARG A 40 11.50 -23.83 30.13
CA ARG A 40 10.63 -22.69 30.48
C ARG A 40 10.14 -21.94 29.23
N PHE A 41 10.99 -21.80 28.22
CA PHE A 41 10.62 -21.24 26.92
C PHE A 41 9.48 -22.05 26.29
N ILE A 42 9.64 -23.37 26.15
CA ILE A 42 8.61 -24.25 25.59
C ILE A 42 7.31 -24.12 26.38
N GLN A 43 7.38 -24.17 27.72
CA GLN A 43 6.19 -24.11 28.57
C GLN A 43 5.41 -22.80 28.40
N TRP A 44 6.10 -21.66 28.35
CA TRP A 44 5.49 -20.36 28.11
C TRP A 44 4.84 -20.29 26.71
N HIS A 45 5.60 -20.62 25.67
CA HIS A 45 5.12 -20.55 24.29
C HIS A 45 4.05 -21.61 23.96
N HIS A 46 3.98 -22.69 24.73
CA HIS A 46 2.88 -23.67 24.67
C HIS A 46 1.59 -23.13 25.25
N GLN A 47 1.66 -22.42 26.38
CA GLN A 47 0.49 -21.79 26.98
C GLN A 47 -0.08 -20.69 26.07
N ASP A 48 0.80 -19.93 25.42
CA ASP A 48 0.41 -18.82 24.55
C ASP A 48 0.10 -19.24 23.10
N SER A 49 0.20 -20.54 22.76
CA SER A 49 0.06 -21.05 21.38
C SER A 49 1.00 -20.38 20.36
N THR A 50 2.14 -19.86 20.80
CA THR A 50 3.13 -19.13 19.99
C THR A 50 4.38 -19.96 19.66
N LEU A 51 4.41 -21.24 20.00
CA LEU A 51 5.51 -22.16 19.64
C LEU A 51 5.76 -22.21 18.14
N ASN A 52 4.69 -22.15 17.35
CA ASN A 52 4.76 -21.98 15.92
C ASN A 52 4.74 -20.47 15.66
N GLU A 53 5.86 -19.90 15.23
CA GLU A 53 5.82 -18.60 14.56
C GLU A 53 4.75 -18.68 13.47
N PRO A 54 3.85 -17.69 13.33
CA PRO A 54 3.04 -17.62 12.13
C PRO A 54 4.03 -17.58 10.97
N THR A 55 4.03 -18.64 10.16
CA THR A 55 4.76 -18.68 8.91
C THR A 55 4.38 -17.40 8.18
N GLN A 56 5.28 -16.41 8.15
CA GLN A 56 5.18 -15.35 7.16
C GLN A 56 5.41 -16.07 5.83
N VAL A 57 4.32 -16.53 5.25
CA VAL A 57 4.29 -16.95 3.86
C VAL A 57 4.58 -15.66 3.11
N GLU A 58 5.84 -15.44 2.72
CA GLU A 58 6.13 -14.54 1.62
C GLU A 58 5.43 -15.13 0.40
N THR A 59 4.16 -14.76 0.23
CA THR A 59 3.46 -14.95 -1.02
C THR A 59 4.31 -14.27 -2.10
N PRO A 60 4.57 -14.93 -3.25
CA PRO A 60 5.22 -14.26 -4.36
C PRO A 60 4.48 -12.94 -4.62
N PRO A 61 5.19 -11.84 -4.92
CA PRO A 61 4.56 -10.54 -5.10
C PRO A 61 3.49 -10.67 -6.19
N THR A 62 2.22 -10.58 -5.79
CA THR A 62 1.11 -10.44 -6.72
C THR A 62 1.23 -9.09 -7.40
N THR A 63 0.69 -8.98 -8.61
CA THR A 63 0.63 -7.71 -9.35
C THR A 63 0.01 -6.59 -8.48
N GLU A 64 -0.99 -6.93 -7.66
CA GLU A 64 -1.61 -6.01 -6.70
C GLU A 64 -0.63 -5.52 -5.62
N ASN A 65 0.24 -6.40 -5.09
CA ASN A 65 1.26 -6.01 -4.11
C ASN A 65 2.28 -5.04 -4.71
N LEU A 66 2.65 -5.24 -5.98
CA LEU A 66 3.54 -4.32 -6.70
C LEU A 66 2.87 -2.97 -6.95
N ILE A 67 1.62 -2.97 -7.39
CA ILE A 67 0.83 -1.73 -7.57
C ILE A 67 0.76 -0.96 -6.25
N MET A 68 0.45 -1.63 -5.14
CA MET A 68 0.39 -1.01 -3.81
C MET A 68 1.74 -0.46 -3.37
N ALA A 69 2.84 -1.18 -3.59
CA ALA A 69 4.18 -0.70 -3.27
C ALA A 69 4.56 0.55 -4.08
N HIS A 70 4.18 0.62 -5.37
CA HIS A 70 4.39 1.79 -6.21
C HIS A 70 3.59 3.00 -5.71
N ILE A 71 2.31 2.81 -5.40
CA ILE A 71 1.46 3.88 -4.84
C ILE A 71 2.01 4.36 -3.50
N PHE A 72 2.44 3.44 -2.64
CA PHE A 72 3.03 3.75 -1.34
C PHE A 72 4.28 4.61 -1.49
N ASN A 73 5.23 4.21 -2.34
CA ASN A 73 6.46 4.98 -2.55
C ASN A 73 6.18 6.41 -3.03
N GLU A 74 5.22 6.59 -3.93
CA GLU A 74 4.83 7.93 -4.38
C GLU A 74 4.14 8.74 -3.27
N CYS A 75 3.27 8.11 -2.48
CA CYS A 75 2.60 8.77 -1.36
C CYS A 75 3.57 9.30 -0.29
N GLN A 76 4.68 8.59 -0.07
CA GLN A 76 5.73 9.02 0.87
C GLN A 76 6.34 10.37 0.49
N ASN A 77 6.43 10.70 -0.80
CA ASN A 77 6.95 11.99 -1.27
C ASN A 77 6.08 13.18 -0.84
N TYR A 78 4.79 12.94 -0.60
CA TYR A 78 3.80 13.95 -0.23
C TYR A 78 3.40 13.91 1.25
N GLY A 79 3.92 12.94 2.01
CA GLY A 79 3.49 12.69 3.39
C GLY A 79 2.05 12.20 3.46
N PHE A 80 1.61 11.44 2.45
CA PHE A 80 0.28 10.84 2.42
C PHE A 80 0.26 9.50 3.12
N GLU A 81 -0.82 9.25 3.85
CA GLU A 81 -1.05 8.00 4.57
C GLU A 81 -2.05 7.13 3.81
N ILE A 82 -1.71 5.87 3.59
CA ILE A 82 -2.59 4.89 2.95
C ILE A 82 -3.29 4.10 4.05
N LEU A 83 -4.62 4.14 4.06
CA LEU A 83 -5.49 3.32 4.90
C LEU A 83 -6.35 2.41 4.00
N ASP A 84 -7.01 1.44 4.62
CA ASP A 84 -7.86 0.45 3.92
C ASP A 84 -8.94 1.09 3.04
N ASP A 85 -9.46 2.25 3.46
CA ASP A 85 -10.53 2.93 2.75
C ASP A 85 -10.04 4.06 1.80
N GLY A 86 -8.75 4.39 1.78
CA GLY A 86 -8.17 5.37 0.85
C GLY A 86 -6.89 6.06 1.34
N ILE A 87 -6.54 7.15 0.65
CA ILE A 87 -5.32 7.93 0.85
C ILE A 87 -5.67 9.24 1.56
N TYR A 88 -4.90 9.58 2.59
CA TYR A 88 -5.10 10.71 3.50
C TYR A 88 -3.90 11.64 3.46
N ASN A 89 -4.11 12.91 3.76
CA ASN A 89 -3.01 13.81 4.06
C ASN A 89 -2.56 13.65 5.52
N ASN A 90 -1.42 14.23 5.83
CA ASN A 90 -0.80 14.41 7.13
C ASN A 90 -1.65 15.16 8.17
N ASN A 91 -2.80 15.74 7.80
CA ASN A 91 -3.79 16.29 8.73
C ASN A 91 -4.95 15.33 9.02
N GLY A 92 -4.88 14.08 8.54
CA GLY A 92 -5.93 13.07 8.69
C GLY A 92 -7.15 13.29 7.79
N VAL A 93 -7.03 14.11 6.74
CA VAL A 93 -8.12 14.38 5.80
C VAL A 93 -8.01 13.45 4.60
N LYS A 94 -9.08 12.69 4.33
CA LYS A 94 -9.17 11.80 3.17
C LYS A 94 -9.07 12.60 1.87
N LEU A 95 -8.11 12.26 1.00
CA LEU A 95 -7.92 12.89 -0.31
C LEU A 95 -8.66 12.13 -1.41
N GLY A 96 -8.67 10.79 -1.33
CA GLY A 96 -9.26 9.94 -2.35
C GLY A 96 -8.72 8.52 -2.34
N GLN A 97 -8.72 7.89 -3.51
CA GLN A 97 -8.19 6.55 -3.76
C GLN A 97 -7.39 6.58 -5.07
N VAL A 98 -6.30 5.83 -5.14
CA VAL A 98 -5.53 5.61 -6.36
C VAL A 98 -5.43 4.11 -6.56
N GLY A 99 -5.50 3.68 -7.82
CA GLY A 99 -5.32 2.28 -8.17
C GLY A 99 -4.86 2.12 -9.61
N CYS A 100 -4.67 0.87 -10.01
CA CYS A 100 -4.33 0.48 -11.36
C CYS A 100 -5.17 -0.74 -11.73
N THR A 101 -5.85 -0.66 -12.88
CA THR A 101 -6.66 -1.76 -13.42
C THR A 101 -6.20 -2.01 -14.84
N ASP A 102 -5.82 -3.25 -15.17
CA ASP A 102 -5.35 -3.63 -16.51
C ASP A 102 -4.17 -2.79 -17.06
N GLY A 103 -3.39 -2.16 -16.15
CA GLY A 103 -2.27 -1.28 -16.50
C GLY A 103 -2.66 0.21 -16.58
N ASP A 104 -3.95 0.54 -16.53
CA ASP A 104 -4.44 1.90 -16.52
C ASP A 104 -4.53 2.45 -15.09
N TRP A 105 -3.77 3.51 -14.82
CA TRP A 105 -3.79 4.20 -13.53
C TRP A 105 -5.04 5.05 -13.40
N TRP A 106 -5.66 5.07 -12.23
CA TRP A 106 -6.82 5.89 -11.96
C TRP A 106 -6.76 6.53 -10.58
N VAL A 107 -7.44 7.66 -10.46
CA VAL A 107 -7.63 8.39 -9.20
C VAL A 107 -9.12 8.67 -8.99
N LYS A 108 -9.61 8.45 -7.77
CA LYS A 108 -10.95 8.80 -7.32
C LYS A 108 -10.83 9.76 -6.15
N ARG A 109 -11.05 11.05 -6.39
CA ARG A 109 -11.00 12.07 -5.32
C ARG A 109 -12.15 11.89 -4.33
N ARG A 110 -11.98 12.36 -3.10
CA ARG A 110 -12.97 12.27 -2.00
C ARG A 110 -14.40 12.70 -2.38
N TYR A 111 -14.53 13.70 -3.27
CA TYR A 111 -15.82 14.25 -3.70
C TYR A 111 -16.27 13.74 -5.08
N SER A 112 -15.45 12.94 -5.75
CA SER A 112 -15.75 12.39 -7.07
C SER A 112 -16.27 10.97 -6.93
N VAL A 113 -17.42 10.71 -7.56
CA VAL A 113 -17.91 9.34 -7.75
C VAL A 113 -17.20 8.65 -8.91
N GLN A 114 -16.67 9.40 -9.86
CA GLN A 114 -16.06 8.90 -11.09
C GLN A 114 -14.53 8.78 -10.94
N GLN A 115 -13.99 7.68 -11.48
CA GLN A 115 -12.55 7.47 -11.65
C GLN A 115 -12.03 8.35 -12.78
N GLN A 116 -10.91 9.02 -12.53
CA GLN A 116 -10.18 9.79 -13.53
C GLN A 116 -8.92 9.00 -13.89
N TYR A 117 -8.77 8.66 -15.17
CA TYR A 117 -7.60 7.92 -15.64
C TYR A 117 -6.38 8.85 -15.74
N SER A 118 -5.22 8.29 -15.46
CA SER A 118 -3.92 8.97 -15.43
C SER A 118 -2.90 8.15 -16.21
N ASN A 119 -1.91 8.84 -16.77
CA ASN A 119 -0.85 8.17 -17.55
C ASN A 119 0.19 7.47 -16.66
N SER A 120 0.25 7.83 -15.37
CA SER A 120 1.22 7.29 -14.43
C SER A 120 0.73 7.33 -12.98
N VAL A 121 1.37 6.52 -12.11
CA VAL A 121 1.16 6.55 -10.65
C VAL A 121 1.51 7.92 -10.06
N TYR A 122 2.57 8.56 -10.59
CA TYR A 122 2.99 9.89 -10.18
C TYR A 122 1.89 10.94 -10.45
N ASP A 123 1.30 10.93 -11.65
CA ASP A 123 0.22 11.86 -12.00
C ASP A 123 -1.04 11.62 -11.15
N ALA A 124 -1.37 10.34 -10.89
CA ALA A 124 -2.51 9.96 -10.09
C ALA A 124 -2.36 10.43 -8.63
N VAL A 125 -1.20 10.18 -8.00
CA VAL A 125 -0.92 10.59 -6.61
C VAL A 125 -0.77 12.11 -6.52
N ARG A 126 -0.08 12.75 -7.46
CA ARG A 126 0.05 14.22 -7.51
C ARG A 126 -1.31 14.90 -7.61
N SER A 127 -2.26 14.32 -8.34
CA SER A 127 -3.62 14.85 -8.47
C SER A 127 -4.41 14.86 -7.15
N LEU A 128 -4.04 14.03 -6.17
CA LEU A 128 -4.61 14.08 -4.81
C LEU A 128 -4.09 15.27 -4.00
N SER A 129 -2.89 15.75 -4.30
CA SER A 129 -2.27 16.92 -3.64
C SER A 129 -2.86 18.24 -4.09
N MET A 130 -3.47 18.27 -5.28
CA MET A 130 -4.09 19.48 -5.80
C MET A 130 -5.26 19.88 -4.91
N VAL A 131 -5.07 21.00 -4.20
CA VAL A 131 -6.11 21.69 -3.44
C VAL A 131 -7.34 21.81 -4.34
N ASP A 132 -8.51 21.56 -3.77
CA ASP A 132 -9.79 21.87 -4.40
C ASP A 132 -9.83 23.38 -4.68
N VAL A 133 -9.27 23.78 -5.81
CA VAL A 133 -9.72 25.00 -6.46
C VAL A 133 -11.16 24.67 -6.80
N SER A 134 -12.08 25.22 -6.02
CA SER A 134 -13.51 25.15 -6.30
C SER A 134 -13.72 25.18 -7.80
N CYS A 135 -14.22 24.08 -8.36
CA CYS A 135 -14.59 24.02 -9.76
C CYS A 135 -15.91 24.78 -10.00
N ASP A 136 -16.12 25.90 -9.30
CA ASP A 136 -17.10 26.90 -9.74
C ASP A 136 -16.60 27.68 -10.94
N SER A 137 -15.31 27.65 -11.32
CA SER A 137 -14.84 28.09 -12.67
C SER A 137 -13.32 28.09 -12.83
N LYS A 138 -12.68 26.92 -12.85
CA LYS A 138 -11.41 26.67 -13.59
C LYS A 138 -11.00 25.23 -13.38
N SER A 139 -11.35 24.40 -14.36
CA SER A 139 -10.89 23.04 -14.41
C SER A 139 -9.38 23.04 -14.66
N ILE A 140 -8.62 22.21 -13.97
CA ILE A 140 -7.18 21.95 -14.22
C ILE A 140 -6.93 21.53 -15.69
N PHE A 141 -7.97 21.06 -16.37
CA PHE A 141 -7.96 20.79 -17.81
C PHE A 141 -7.93 22.04 -18.70
N ASP A 142 -8.29 23.23 -18.19
CA ASP A 142 -8.35 24.48 -18.96
C ASP A 142 -6.96 25.05 -19.27
N GLU A 143 -5.98 24.86 -18.37
CA GLU A 143 -4.64 25.42 -18.54
C GLU A 143 -3.88 24.74 -19.70
N TYR A 144 -4.08 23.43 -19.85
CA TYR A 144 -3.47 22.65 -20.95
C TYR A 144 -4.16 22.82 -22.31
N ILE A 145 -5.42 23.27 -22.35
CA ILE A 145 -6.14 23.52 -23.63
C ILE A 145 -5.60 24.78 -24.32
N LEU A 146 -5.20 25.80 -23.56
CA LEU A 146 -4.69 27.07 -24.11
C LEU A 146 -3.32 26.96 -24.77
N ASP A 147 -2.52 25.96 -24.36
CA ASP A 147 -1.17 25.74 -24.88
C ASP A 147 -1.15 24.84 -26.14
N GLN A 148 -2.28 24.28 -26.56
CA GLN A 148 -2.36 23.43 -27.75
C GLN A 148 -2.78 24.21 -29.01
N PRO A 149 -2.17 23.96 -30.18
CA PRO A 149 -2.59 24.56 -31.43
C PRO A 149 -4.02 24.08 -31.79
N LEU A 150 -4.86 25.01 -32.27
CA LEU A 150 -6.29 24.79 -32.55
C LEU A 150 -6.56 23.58 -33.45
N GLU A 151 -5.63 23.26 -34.35
CA GLU A 151 -5.70 22.14 -35.30
C GLU A 151 -5.62 20.75 -34.63
N GLN A 152 -5.13 20.67 -33.38
CA GLN A 152 -5.01 19.43 -32.61
C GLN A 152 -6.14 19.21 -31.61
N LEU A 153 -7.09 20.16 -31.51
CA LEU A 153 -8.23 20.05 -30.60
C LEU A 153 -9.38 19.29 -31.26
N THR A 154 -9.90 18.29 -30.56
CA THR A 154 -11.12 17.58 -30.96
C THR A 154 -12.36 18.48 -30.85
N GLY A 155 -13.42 18.19 -31.61
CA GLY A 155 -14.59 19.07 -31.75
C GLY A 155 -15.29 19.43 -30.43
N ASP A 156 -15.28 18.50 -29.47
CA ASP A 156 -15.77 18.70 -28.10
C ASP A 156 -14.94 19.73 -27.32
N LYS A 157 -13.63 19.81 -27.56
CA LYS A 157 -12.75 20.81 -26.94
C LYS A 157 -12.93 22.20 -27.55
N LEU A 158 -13.14 22.26 -28.87
CA LEU A 158 -13.39 23.53 -29.58
C LEU A 158 -14.72 24.16 -29.18
N GLN A 159 -15.77 23.35 -29.01
CA GLN A 159 -17.09 23.84 -28.59
C GLN A 159 -17.04 24.48 -27.20
N ARG A 160 -16.27 23.89 -26.28
CA ARG A 160 -16.07 24.44 -24.92
C ARG A 160 -15.26 25.74 -24.90
N LEU A 161 -14.34 25.94 -25.85
CA LEU A 161 -13.62 27.21 -26.00
C LEU A 161 -14.54 28.33 -26.50
N LEU A 162 -15.45 28.02 -27.43
CA LEU A 162 -16.43 28.97 -27.96
C LEU A 162 -17.40 29.46 -26.88
N GLU A 163 -17.97 28.55 -26.08
CA GLU A 163 -18.86 28.91 -24.96
C GLU A 163 -18.18 29.84 -23.95
N ARG A 164 -16.86 29.71 -23.75
CA ARG A 164 -16.10 30.58 -22.85
C ARG A 164 -15.79 31.95 -23.44
N ALA A 165 -15.51 32.04 -24.74
CA ALA A 165 -15.24 33.32 -25.39
C ALA A 165 -16.47 34.25 -25.28
N GLU A 166 -17.68 33.70 -25.42
CA GLU A 166 -18.92 34.46 -25.26
C GLU A 166 -19.12 34.99 -23.82
N LEU A 167 -18.70 34.21 -22.80
CA LEU A 167 -18.74 34.63 -21.39
C LEU A 167 -17.76 35.76 -21.04
N VAL A 168 -16.72 35.99 -21.86
CA VAL A 168 -15.72 37.06 -21.63
C VAL A 168 -16.13 38.37 -22.32
N THR A 169 -17.03 38.31 -23.29
CA THR A 169 -17.51 39.48 -24.06
C THR A 169 -18.81 40.09 -23.56
N ALA A 170 -19.41 39.56 -22.48
CA ALA A 170 -20.68 40.02 -21.89
C ALA A 170 -20.48 41.00 -20.72
#